data_AF-A0A521QHW4-F1
#
_entry.id   AF-A0A521QHW4-F1
#
_cell.length_a   1.000
_cell.length_b   1.000
_cell.length_c   1.000
_cell.angle_alpha   90.00
_cell.angle_beta   90.00
_cell.angle_gamma   90.00
#
_symmetry.space_group_name_H-M   'P 1'
#
loop_
_entity.id
_entity.type
_entity.pdbx_description
1 polymer ?
#
loop_
_entity_poly.entity_id
_entity_poly.type
_entity_poly.pdbx_seq_one_letter_code
_entity_poly.pdbx_strand_id
1 'polypeptide(L)'
;MAKLVGSVGLMTMSLLAVGCTQTAGGPPPGMTVAQGQAYCTKLTTVYSEYVAGVSTAMGGVGAGGGQPDIDARVAIAQCQDGNTAAGIPVLQRELRNNKVDVPPPS
;
A
#
# COMPACT_ATOMS: atom_id res chain seq x y z
N MET A 1 -39.79 -20.79 30.87
CA MET A 1 -38.71 -19.97 31.45
C MET A 1 -38.98 -18.50 31.10
N ALA A 2 -39.28 -17.67 32.10
CA ALA A 2 -39.40 -16.21 31.97
C ALA A 2 -38.01 -15.58 31.70
N LYS A 3 -37.84 -14.42 31.05
CA LYS A 3 -38.25 -13.09 31.55
C LYS A 3 -38.19 -12.03 30.43
N LEU A 4 -39.25 -11.24 30.33
CA LEU A 4 -39.34 -9.91 29.69
C LEU A 4 -38.65 -8.83 30.54
N VAL A 5 -38.55 -7.62 29.97
CA VAL A 5 -38.19 -6.29 30.55
C VAL A 5 -36.72 -5.91 30.32
N GLY A 6 -36.37 -4.77 29.73
CA GLY A 6 -37.11 -3.56 29.36
C GLY A 6 -36.20 -2.68 28.47
N SER A 7 -36.75 -1.81 27.63
CA SER A 7 -37.23 -0.46 27.95
C SER A 7 -36.20 0.62 27.58
N VAL A 8 -36.60 1.44 26.60
CA VAL A 8 -36.37 2.90 26.52
C VAL A 8 -34.92 3.37 26.64
N GLY A 9 -34.37 3.78 25.50
CA GLY A 9 -33.13 4.53 25.44
C GLY A 9 -32.95 5.23 24.11
N LEU A 10 -33.88 6.12 23.76
CA LEU A 10 -33.59 7.26 22.89
C LEU A 10 -32.54 8.12 23.62
N MET A 11 -31.27 7.77 23.47
CA MET A 11 -30.16 8.61 23.91
C MET A 11 -29.45 9.08 22.64
N THR A 12 -29.91 10.23 22.17
CA THR A 12 -29.11 11.24 21.50
C THR A 12 -27.68 11.24 22.07
N MET A 13 -26.77 10.57 21.37
CA MET A 13 -25.34 10.68 21.61
C MET A 13 -24.70 11.17 20.31
N SER A 14 -25.03 12.41 19.97
CA SER A 14 -24.14 13.24 19.16
C SER A 14 -22.90 13.56 20.00
N LEU A 15 -21.74 13.56 19.34
CA LEU A 15 -20.39 13.89 19.83
C LEU A 15 -19.72 12.72 20.60
N LEU A 16 -18.64 12.09 20.11
CA LEU A 16 -17.53 12.64 19.35
C LEU A 16 -17.11 11.68 18.22
N ALA A 17 -16.89 12.22 17.03
CA ALA A 17 -16.00 11.60 16.06
C ALA A 17 -14.58 11.60 16.67
N VAL A 18 -14.28 10.64 17.56
CA VAL A 18 -12.94 10.09 17.63
C VAL A 18 -12.75 9.44 16.28
N GLY A 19 -12.28 10.25 15.33
CA GLY A 19 -11.69 9.73 14.11
C GLY A 19 -10.64 8.77 14.59
N CYS A 20 -10.90 7.47 14.45
CA CYS A 20 -9.83 6.51 14.41
C CYS A 20 -8.91 7.05 13.32
N THR A 21 -7.83 7.72 13.70
CA THR A 21 -6.60 7.63 12.94
C THR A 21 -6.16 6.18 13.11
N GLN A 22 -6.91 5.28 12.48
CA GLN A 22 -6.43 3.99 12.11
C GLN A 22 -5.17 4.31 11.32
N THR A 23 -4.02 4.13 11.96
CA THR A 23 -2.70 4.22 11.32
C THR A 23 -2.56 3.03 10.36
N ALA A 24 -3.54 2.84 9.47
CA ALA A 24 -3.29 2.27 8.16
C ALA A 24 -2.57 3.39 7.43
N GLY A 25 -1.23 3.32 7.40
CA GLY A 25 -0.36 4.44 7.02
C GLY A 25 -0.83 5.09 5.72
N GLY A 26 -1.51 6.21 5.87
CA GLY A 26 -2.26 6.85 4.81
C GLY A 26 -1.39 7.25 3.63
N PRO A 27 -1.97 7.91 2.64
CA PRO A 27 -1.22 8.47 1.53
C PRO A 27 -0.07 9.37 2.03
N PRO A 28 1.03 9.48 1.26
CA PRO A 28 2.10 10.42 1.56
C PRO A 28 1.57 11.86 1.69
N PRO A 29 2.30 12.76 2.38
CA PRO A 29 1.95 14.17 2.45
C PRO A 29 1.73 14.76 1.06
N GLY A 30 0.63 15.50 0.88
CA GLY A 30 0.26 16.09 -0.42
C GLY A 30 -0.50 15.15 -1.37
N MET A 31 -0.81 13.93 -0.96
CA MET A 31 -1.70 13.02 -1.69
C MET A 31 -2.96 12.70 -0.89
N THR A 32 -4.08 12.59 -1.58
CA THR A 32 -5.30 11.96 -1.04
C THR A 32 -5.13 10.44 -0.99
N VAL A 33 -6.00 9.75 -0.23
CA VAL A 33 -5.93 8.29 -0.08
C VAL A 33 -6.03 7.61 -1.45
N ALA A 34 -6.93 8.10 -2.29
CA ALA A 34 -7.10 7.60 -3.65
C ALA A 34 -5.84 7.78 -4.51
N GLN A 35 -5.19 8.95 -4.43
CA GLN A 35 -3.94 9.23 -5.17
C GLN A 35 -2.78 8.37 -4.68
N GLY A 36 -2.63 8.22 -3.36
CA GLY A 36 -1.60 7.35 -2.78
C GLY A 36 -1.78 5.90 -3.23
N GLN A 37 -3.01 5.39 -3.22
CA GLN A 37 -3.34 4.04 -3.69
C GLN A 37 -3.09 3.85 -5.19
N ALA A 38 -3.55 4.77 -6.03
CA ALA A 38 -3.30 4.74 -7.46
C ALA A 38 -1.80 4.76 -7.76
N TYR A 39 -1.04 5.58 -7.04
CA TYR A 39 0.40 5.68 -7.23
C TYR A 39 1.15 4.43 -6.76
N CYS A 40 0.81 3.88 -5.59
CA CYS A 40 1.36 2.61 -5.10
C CYS A 40 1.12 1.47 -6.10
N THR A 41 -0.08 1.44 -6.69
CA THR A 41 -0.46 0.45 -7.72
C THR A 41 0.41 0.61 -8.96
N LYS A 42 0.57 1.85 -9.45
CA LYS A 42 1.42 2.16 -10.61
C LYS A 42 2.87 1.71 -10.40
N LEU A 43 3.45 1.99 -9.23
CA LEU A 43 4.81 1.57 -8.88
C LEU A 43 4.94 0.05 -8.81
N THR A 44 3.94 -0.64 -8.25
CA THR A 44 3.91 -2.10 -8.16
C THR A 44 3.87 -2.75 -9.54
N THR A 45 3.07 -2.21 -10.47
CA THR A 45 3.00 -2.69 -11.86
C THR A 45 4.36 -2.58 -12.55
N VAL A 46 4.98 -1.40 -12.51
CA VAL A 46 6.30 -1.19 -13.13
C VAL A 46 7.35 -2.11 -12.48
N TYR A 47 7.34 -2.25 -11.16
CA TYR A 47 8.28 -3.15 -10.49
C TYR A 47 8.09 -4.61 -10.94
N SER A 48 6.85 -5.04 -11.11
CA SER A 48 6.54 -6.40 -11.57
C SER A 48 6.96 -6.63 -13.03
N GLU A 49 6.73 -5.65 -13.90
CA GLU A 49 7.09 -5.72 -15.33
C GLU A 49 8.61 -5.78 -15.56
N TYR A 50 9.36 -4.92 -14.87
CA TYR A 50 10.79 -4.72 -15.16
C TYR A 50 11.74 -5.45 -14.22
N VAL A 51 11.32 -5.77 -13.00
CA VAL A 51 12.19 -6.42 -12.01
C VAL A 51 11.77 -7.87 -11.79
N ALA A 52 10.47 -8.14 -11.58
CA ALA A 52 10.02 -9.54 -11.43
C ALA A 52 9.98 -10.30 -12.77
N GLY A 53 9.64 -9.64 -13.88
CA GLY A 53 9.52 -10.26 -15.21
C GLY A 53 10.84 -10.53 -15.94
N VAL A 54 11.88 -9.72 -15.69
CA VAL A 54 13.21 -9.88 -16.34
C VAL A 54 13.95 -11.12 -15.83
N SER A 55 13.63 -11.60 -14.62
CA SER A 55 14.20 -12.82 -14.04
C SER A 55 13.86 -14.11 -14.81
N THR A 56 12.74 -14.14 -15.54
CA THR A 56 12.23 -15.38 -16.19
C THR A 56 12.49 -15.50 -17.69
N ALA A 57 12.77 -14.41 -18.40
CA ALA A 57 12.84 -14.44 -19.87
C ALA A 57 14.24 -14.69 -20.46
N MET A 58 15.33 -14.44 -19.72
CA MET A 58 16.69 -14.44 -20.28
C MET A 58 17.72 -15.23 -19.48
N GLY A 59 17.32 -16.29 -18.76
CA GLY A 59 18.25 -17.32 -18.23
C GLY A 59 19.49 -16.81 -17.48
N GLY A 60 19.44 -15.58 -16.97
CA GLY A 60 20.58 -14.82 -16.51
C GLY A 60 20.19 -14.12 -15.23
N VAL A 61 21.02 -14.32 -14.21
CA VAL A 61 21.09 -13.45 -13.04
C VAL A 61 21.58 -12.08 -13.51
N GLY A 62 20.70 -11.34 -14.17
CA GLY A 62 20.85 -9.89 -14.26
C GLY A 62 20.84 -9.33 -12.85
N ALA A 63 21.36 -8.11 -12.68
CA ALA A 63 21.30 -7.41 -11.40
C ALA A 63 19.87 -7.16 -10.85
N GLY A 64 18.82 -7.59 -11.58
CA GLY A 64 17.42 -7.68 -11.16
C GLY A 64 16.79 -9.05 -11.52
N GLY A 65 17.60 -10.11 -11.50
CA GLY A 65 17.25 -11.50 -11.85
C GLY A 65 16.93 -12.41 -10.66
N GLY A 66 16.78 -11.83 -9.47
CA GLY A 66 16.44 -12.54 -8.24
C GLY A 66 14.95 -12.39 -7.92
N GLN A 67 14.43 -13.27 -7.05
CA GLN A 67 13.14 -13.05 -6.40
C GLN A 67 13.01 -11.58 -5.98
N PRO A 68 11.81 -10.96 -6.12
CA PRO A 68 11.62 -9.58 -5.75
C PRO A 68 12.19 -9.37 -4.35
N ASP A 69 13.01 -8.33 -4.20
CA ASP A 69 13.72 -8.05 -2.96
C ASP A 69 12.70 -8.08 -1.81
N ILE A 70 13.09 -8.61 -0.65
CA ILE A 70 12.16 -8.76 0.47
C ILE A 70 11.51 -7.41 0.81
N ASP A 71 12.28 -6.33 0.67
CA ASP A 71 11.78 -4.96 0.83
C ASP A 71 10.67 -4.63 -0.18
N ALA A 72 10.84 -4.98 -1.45
CA ALA A 72 9.83 -4.74 -2.47
C ALA A 72 8.56 -5.57 -2.23
N ARG A 73 8.70 -6.84 -1.81
CA ARG A 73 7.55 -7.70 -1.49
C ARG A 73 6.75 -7.15 -0.32
N VAL A 74 7.44 -6.70 0.73
CA VAL A 74 6.82 -6.06 1.88
C VAL A 74 6.15 -4.75 1.48
N ALA A 75 6.80 -3.94 0.63
CA ALA A 75 6.23 -2.68 0.15
C ALA A 75 4.96 -2.88 -0.71
N ILE A 76 4.92 -3.94 -1.53
CA ILE A 76 3.73 -4.33 -2.30
C ILE A 76 2.59 -4.73 -1.36
N ALA A 77 2.87 -5.53 -0.34
CA ALA A 77 1.87 -5.89 0.67
C ALA A 77 1.37 -4.62 1.40
N GLN A 78 2.26 -3.72 1.78
CA GLN A 78 1.90 -2.43 2.38
C GLN A 78 1.01 -1.58 1.46
N CYS A 79 1.26 -1.57 0.14
CA CYS A 79 0.36 -0.92 -0.82
C CYS A 79 -1.05 -1.53 -0.75
N GLN A 80 -1.16 -2.86 -0.77
CA GLN A 80 -2.42 -3.60 -0.73
C GLN A 80 -3.18 -3.40 0.58
N ASP A 81 -2.46 -3.31 1.70
CA ASP A 81 -3.02 -3.10 3.04
C ASP A 81 -3.45 -1.65 3.32
N GLY A 82 -3.31 -0.74 2.34
CA GLY A 82 -3.62 0.67 2.57
C GLY A 82 -2.45 1.52 3.06
N ASN A 83 -1.35 0.87 3.48
CA ASN A 83 -0.16 1.51 4.06
C ASN A 83 0.78 2.11 2.99
N THR A 84 0.24 3.00 2.18
CA THR A 84 0.94 3.58 1.03
C THR A 84 2.09 4.50 1.43
N ALA A 85 2.02 5.18 2.58
CA ALA A 85 3.15 5.98 3.08
C ALA A 85 4.41 5.14 3.33
N ALA A 86 4.27 3.88 3.72
CA ALA A 86 5.40 2.97 3.91
C ALA A 86 5.83 2.29 2.59
N GLY A 87 4.86 1.87 1.75
CA GLY A 87 5.15 1.13 0.51
C GLY A 87 5.74 1.98 -0.62
N ILE A 88 5.19 3.18 -0.87
CA ILE A 88 5.63 4.07 -1.96
C ILE A 88 7.13 4.37 -1.94
N PRO A 89 7.73 4.87 -0.84
CA PRO A 89 9.14 5.25 -0.84
C PRO A 89 10.09 4.05 -1.04
N VAL A 90 9.68 2.86 -0.59
CA VAL A 90 10.44 1.62 -0.80
C VAL A 90 10.37 1.20 -2.27
N LEU A 91 9.19 1.13 -2.88
CA LEU A 91 9.05 0.76 -4.30
C LEU A 91 9.80 1.72 -5.23
N GLN A 92 9.72 3.03 -4.97
CA GLN A 92 10.50 3.99 -5.75
C GLN A 92 12.02 3.76 -5.60
N ARG A 93 12.49 3.41 -4.40
CA ARG A 93 13.92 3.13 -4.16
C ARG A 93 14.34 1.89 -4.92
N GLU A 94 13.54 0.84 -4.85
CA GLU A 94 13.81 -0.42 -5.52
C GLU A 94 13.83 -0.27 -7.05
N LEU A 95 12.89 0.49 -7.63
CA LEU A 95 12.93 0.83 -9.05
C LEU A 95 14.23 1.56 -9.44
N ARG A 96 14.64 2.59 -8.67
CA ARG A 96 15.91 3.32 -8.91
C ARG A 96 17.15 2.42 -8.76
N ASN A 97 17.15 1.54 -7.76
CA ASN A 97 18.23 0.59 -7.52
C ASN A 97 18.40 -0.35 -8.72
N ASN A 98 17.28 -0.82 -9.27
CA ASN A 98 17.21 -1.67 -10.45
C ASN A 98 17.36 -0.90 -11.79
N LYS A 99 17.68 0.41 -11.74
CA LYS A 99 17.83 1.29 -12.92
C LYS A 99 16.56 1.38 -13.78
N VAL A 100 15.40 1.17 -13.19
CA VAL A 100 14.08 1.38 -13.81
C VAL A 100 13.64 2.82 -13.53
N ASP A 101 13.12 3.50 -14.56
CA ASP A 101 12.57 4.84 -14.40
C ASP A 101 11.39 4.85 -13.41
N VAL A 102 11.35 5.83 -12.52
CA VAL A 102 10.28 5.94 -11.54
C VAL A 102 9.16 6.78 -12.14
N PRO A 103 7.97 6.20 -12.36
CA PRO A 103 6.88 6.95 -12.93
C PRO A 103 6.47 8.13 -12.02
N PRO A 104 6.05 9.26 -12.61
CA PRO A 104 5.51 10.36 -11.83
C PRO A 104 4.18 9.96 -11.17
N PRO A 105 3.85 10.57 -10.01
CA PRO A 105 2.54 10.41 -9.40
C PRO A 105 1.43 10.91 -10.35
N SER A 106 0.32 10.19 -10.36
CA SER A 106 -0.88 10.45 -11.18
C SER A 106 -1.97 11.13 -10.38
#